data_AF-A0A3L9ZGH2-F1
#
_entry.id   AF-A0A3L9ZGH2-F1
#
_cell.length_a   1.000
_cell.length_b   1.000
_cell.length_c   1.000
_cell.angle_alpha   90.00
_cell.angle_beta   90.00
_cell.angle_gamma   90.00
#
_symmetry.space_group_name_H-M   'P 1'
#
loop_
_entity.id
_entity.type
_entity.pdbx_description
1 polymer ?
#
loop_
_entity_poly.entity_id
_entity_poly.type
_entity_poly.pdbx_seq_one_letter_code
_entity_poly.pdbx_strand_id
1 'polypeptide(L)'
;MSLFSDNIRALRVKHKISQEKVAESLMITRGRYVKYEDGTSEAPYEILKKMAQYYQISIDLLLSVDVRKIEVSDLLKLENNRLILPIQVDQMGENRIEVVTQTVKAGYLNGYADPEYIEQLQQISLPFLGVGKYRGFPVEGDSMPPHQDGDIIVGSYVERLGEVLDGKTYILITRSEGMVYKRLNKNKKNALVVASDNYFYPPYEVKASDILEIWEYQCSIARSDRKTEALESDTIKNMFVELKRDIKEVKNSIGLTN
;
A
#
# COMPACT_ATOMS: atom_id res chain seq x y z
N MET A 1 -18.04 -25.12 -18.04
CA MET A 1 -16.61 -25.36 -17.76
C MET A 1 -16.23 -24.52 -16.55
N SER A 2 -15.29 -24.96 -15.71
CA SER A 2 -14.87 -24.17 -14.56
C SER A 2 -14.00 -22.99 -14.99
N LEU A 3 -13.95 -21.95 -14.17
CA LEU A 3 -13.10 -20.77 -14.39
C LEU A 3 -11.63 -21.19 -14.57
N PHE A 4 -11.16 -22.11 -13.72
CA PHE A 4 -9.84 -22.73 -13.83
C PHE A 4 -9.59 -23.37 -15.21
N SER A 5 -10.52 -24.20 -15.70
CA SER A 5 -10.40 -24.87 -17.01
C SER A 5 -10.31 -23.90 -18.17
N ASP A 6 -11.14 -22.84 -18.13
CA ASP A 6 -11.11 -21.76 -19.11
C ASP A 6 -9.78 -21.01 -19.08
N ASN A 7 -9.26 -20.73 -17.87
CA ASN A 7 -8.00 -20.02 -17.67
C ASN A 7 -6.81 -20.79 -18.24
N ILE A 8 -6.65 -22.06 -17.89
CA ILE A 8 -5.50 -22.86 -18.38
C ILE A 8 -5.57 -23.06 -19.90
N ARG A 9 -6.76 -23.18 -20.49
CA ARG A 9 -6.95 -23.27 -21.94
C ARG A 9 -6.57 -21.94 -22.60
N ALA A 10 -7.01 -20.82 -22.04
CA ALA A 10 -6.69 -19.49 -22.56
C ALA A 10 -5.18 -19.22 -22.53
N LEU A 11 -4.52 -19.52 -21.40
CA LEU A 11 -3.07 -19.39 -21.26
C LEU A 11 -2.33 -20.25 -22.30
N ARG A 12 -2.74 -21.52 -22.45
CA ARG A 12 -2.15 -22.42 -23.44
C ARG A 12 -2.25 -21.87 -24.87
N VAL A 13 -3.43 -21.37 -25.25
CA VAL A 13 -3.67 -20.80 -26.58
C VAL A 13 -2.85 -19.51 -26.78
N LYS A 14 -2.77 -18.65 -25.77
CA LYS A 14 -1.96 -17.42 -25.79
C LYS A 14 -0.47 -17.72 -25.99
N HIS A 15 0.04 -18.76 -25.35
CA HIS A 15 1.41 -19.25 -25.52
C HIS A 15 1.64 -20.07 -26.81
N LYS A 16 0.60 -20.33 -27.62
CA LYS A 16 0.67 -21.11 -28.88
C LYS A 16 1.28 -22.50 -28.70
N ILE A 17 0.96 -23.17 -27.61
CA ILE A 17 1.50 -24.49 -27.24
C ILE A 17 0.42 -25.57 -27.29
N SER A 18 0.83 -26.82 -27.56
CA SER A 18 -0.06 -27.97 -27.59
C SER A 18 -0.37 -28.51 -26.20
N GLN A 19 -1.49 -29.23 -26.05
CA GLN A 19 -1.83 -29.91 -24.80
C GLN A 19 -0.77 -30.93 -24.38
N GLU A 20 -0.15 -31.61 -25.35
CA GLU A 20 0.94 -32.56 -25.11
C GLU A 20 2.14 -31.86 -24.47
N LYS A 21 2.57 -30.71 -25.02
CA LYS A 21 3.74 -29.98 -24.54
C LYS A 21 3.56 -29.44 -23.12
N VAL A 22 2.34 -29.01 -22.76
CA VAL A 22 2.03 -28.61 -21.38
C VAL A 22 2.05 -29.84 -20.47
N ALA A 23 1.44 -30.95 -20.89
CA ALA A 23 1.42 -32.18 -20.10
C ALA A 23 2.83 -32.71 -19.80
N GLU A 24 3.71 -32.71 -20.79
CA GLU A 24 5.13 -33.05 -20.65
C GLU A 24 5.84 -32.13 -19.63
N SER A 25 5.61 -30.82 -19.73
CA SER A 25 6.21 -29.82 -18.82
C SER A 25 5.73 -29.99 -17.37
N LEU A 26 4.48 -30.43 -17.17
CA LEU A 26 3.90 -30.72 -15.87
C LEU A 26 4.25 -32.14 -15.35
N MET A 27 4.94 -32.95 -16.16
CA MET A 27 5.21 -34.37 -15.91
C MET A 27 3.93 -35.19 -15.67
N ILE A 28 2.92 -35.01 -16.53
CA ILE A 28 1.69 -35.79 -16.53
C ILE A 28 1.36 -36.29 -17.95
N THR A 29 0.52 -37.31 -18.06
CA THR A 29 0.01 -37.78 -19.36
C THR A 29 -0.88 -36.73 -20.02
N ARG A 30 -0.86 -36.58 -21.35
CA ARG A 30 -1.79 -35.71 -22.08
C ARG A 30 -3.25 -35.94 -21.71
N GLY A 31 -3.71 -37.18 -21.61
CA GLY A 31 -5.10 -37.50 -21.26
C GLY A 31 -5.52 -36.92 -19.90
N ARG A 32 -4.59 -36.84 -18.94
CA ARG A 32 -4.83 -36.21 -17.63
C ARG A 32 -4.93 -34.70 -17.75
N TYR A 33 -4.08 -34.06 -18.55
CA TYR A 33 -4.15 -32.62 -18.79
C TYR A 33 -5.45 -32.21 -19.51
N VAL A 34 -5.89 -32.99 -20.51
CA VAL A 34 -7.15 -32.78 -21.24
C VAL A 34 -8.34 -32.74 -20.28
N LYS A 35 -8.39 -33.64 -19.30
CA LYS A 35 -9.46 -33.64 -18.30
C LYS A 35 -9.55 -32.34 -17.49
N TYR A 36 -8.41 -31.72 -17.22
CA TYR A 36 -8.34 -30.42 -16.55
C TYR A 36 -8.82 -29.29 -17.47
N GLU A 37 -8.37 -29.27 -18.73
CA GLU A 37 -8.82 -28.25 -19.69
C GLU A 37 -10.30 -28.37 -20.03
N ASP A 38 -10.88 -29.57 -20.02
CA ASP A 38 -12.30 -29.79 -20.33
C ASP A 38 -13.20 -29.66 -19.08
N GLY A 39 -12.59 -29.53 -17.89
CA GLY A 39 -13.30 -29.38 -16.62
C GLY A 39 -14.00 -30.66 -16.15
N THR A 40 -13.56 -31.82 -16.64
CA THR A 40 -14.09 -33.14 -16.21
C THR A 40 -13.41 -33.67 -14.96
N SER A 41 -12.31 -33.07 -14.54
CA SER A 41 -11.60 -33.39 -13.30
C SER A 41 -10.98 -32.15 -12.69
N GLU A 42 -10.91 -32.12 -11.37
CA GLU A 42 -10.20 -31.08 -10.64
C GLU A 42 -8.69 -31.38 -10.55
N ALA A 43 -7.87 -30.34 -10.67
CA ALA A 43 -6.43 -30.48 -10.53
C ALA A 43 -6.07 -30.56 -9.04
N PRO A 44 -5.35 -31.60 -8.58
CA PRO A 44 -4.89 -31.65 -7.21
C PRO A 44 -3.82 -30.57 -6.97
N TYR A 45 -3.62 -30.22 -5.70
CA TYR A 45 -2.69 -29.17 -5.25
C TYR A 45 -1.32 -29.20 -5.93
N GLU A 46 -0.69 -30.37 -6.06
CA GLU A 46 0.62 -30.50 -6.72
C GLU A 46 0.61 -30.09 -8.20
N ILE A 47 -0.50 -30.35 -8.91
CA ILE A 47 -0.66 -29.94 -10.30
C ILE A 47 -0.95 -28.44 -10.40
N LEU A 48 -1.75 -27.89 -9.48
CA LEU A 48 -1.99 -26.45 -9.40
C LEU A 48 -0.68 -25.67 -9.22
N LYS A 49 0.21 -26.14 -8.34
CA LYS A 49 1.56 -25.56 -8.16
C LYS A 49 2.39 -25.60 -9.42
N LYS A 50 2.44 -26.75 -10.09
CA LYS A 50 3.20 -26.89 -11.33
C LYS A 50 2.65 -26.00 -12.45
N MET A 51 1.33 -25.87 -12.56
CA MET A 51 0.70 -24.98 -13.54
C MET A 51 0.99 -23.51 -13.23
N ALA A 52 0.89 -23.11 -11.96
CA ALA A 52 1.25 -21.77 -11.49
C ALA A 52 2.71 -21.43 -11.79
N GLN A 53 3.63 -22.37 -11.58
CA GLN A 53 5.05 -22.21 -11.94
C GLN A 53 5.26 -22.14 -13.45
N TYR A 54 4.59 -23.01 -14.21
CA TYR A 54 4.71 -23.08 -15.67
C TYR A 54 4.24 -21.79 -16.36
N TYR A 55 3.08 -21.28 -15.96
CA TYR A 55 2.50 -20.06 -16.54
C TYR A 55 2.95 -18.78 -15.82
N GLN A 56 3.81 -18.88 -14.79
CA GLN A 56 4.26 -17.75 -13.97
C GLN A 56 3.09 -16.94 -13.38
N ILE A 57 2.04 -17.64 -12.94
CA ILE A 57 0.80 -17.08 -12.39
C ILE A 57 0.56 -17.61 -10.97
N SER A 58 -0.02 -16.81 -10.07
CA SER A 58 -0.38 -17.32 -8.74
C SER A 58 -1.54 -18.31 -8.85
N ILE A 59 -1.59 -19.30 -7.95
CA ILE A 59 -2.69 -20.27 -7.90
C ILE A 59 -4.01 -19.54 -7.67
N ASP A 60 -4.00 -18.54 -6.79
CA ASP A 60 -5.18 -17.74 -6.48
C ASP A 60 -5.72 -17.04 -7.75
N LEU A 61 -4.87 -16.37 -8.53
CA LEU A 61 -5.30 -15.72 -9.77
C LEU A 61 -5.84 -16.74 -10.79
N LEU A 62 -5.22 -17.92 -10.85
CA LEU A 62 -5.64 -18.99 -11.75
C LEU A 62 -7.02 -19.57 -11.40
N LEU A 63 -7.44 -19.47 -10.13
CA LEU A 63 -8.71 -20.01 -9.62
C LEU A 63 -9.80 -18.95 -9.47
N SER A 64 -9.45 -17.71 -9.15
CA SER A 64 -10.38 -16.67 -8.70
C SER A 64 -10.68 -15.61 -9.77
N VAL A 65 -9.84 -15.47 -10.80
CA VAL A 65 -9.98 -14.39 -11.80
C VAL A 65 -9.95 -14.91 -13.24
N ASP A 66 -10.70 -14.28 -14.13
CA ASP A 66 -10.72 -14.61 -15.56
C ASP A 66 -9.50 -14.03 -16.29
N VAL A 67 -8.50 -14.86 -16.56
CA VAL A 67 -7.24 -14.44 -17.20
C VAL A 67 -7.41 -14.00 -18.65
N ARG A 68 -8.57 -14.25 -19.27
CA ARG A 68 -8.89 -13.77 -20.64
C ARG A 68 -9.15 -12.28 -20.67
N LYS A 69 -9.54 -11.70 -19.53
CA LYS A 69 -9.86 -10.27 -19.37
C LYS A 69 -8.67 -9.43 -18.91
N ILE A 70 -7.55 -10.08 -18.62
CA ILE A 70 -6.34 -9.42 -18.13
C ILE A 70 -5.30 -9.39 -19.25
N GLU A 71 -4.80 -8.20 -19.58
CA GLU A 71 -3.64 -8.06 -20.45
C GLU A 71 -2.39 -8.51 -19.70
N VAL A 72 -1.58 -9.38 -20.30
CA VAL A 72 -0.41 -9.98 -19.63
C VAL A 72 0.70 -8.94 -19.43
N SER A 73 0.65 -7.81 -20.12
CA SER A 73 1.46 -6.62 -19.85
C SER A 73 1.20 -6.01 -18.48
N ASP A 74 -0.03 -6.16 -17.96
CA ASP A 74 -0.47 -5.56 -16.69
C ASP A 74 -0.13 -6.49 -15.49
N LEU A 75 0.33 -7.70 -15.79
CA LEU A 75 0.82 -8.65 -14.80
C LEU A 75 2.29 -8.36 -14.49
N LEU A 76 2.54 -7.66 -13.39
CA LEU A 76 3.88 -7.45 -12.85
C LEU A 76 4.56 -8.80 -12.57
N LYS A 77 5.61 -9.11 -13.35
CA LYS A 77 6.49 -10.25 -13.08
C LYS A 77 7.43 -9.90 -11.94
N LEU A 78 7.13 -10.40 -10.74
CA LEU A 78 8.07 -10.43 -9.63
C LEU A 78 8.91 -11.71 -9.68
N GLU A 79 10.18 -11.63 -9.30
CA GLU A 79 10.95 -12.81 -8.94
C GLU A 79 10.25 -13.52 -7.76
N ASN A 80 10.15 -14.85 -7.82
CA ASN A 80 9.46 -15.72 -6.86
C ASN A 80 7.92 -15.83 -6.95
N ASN A 81 7.35 -15.66 -8.15
CA ASN A 81 6.00 -16.19 -8.47
C ASN A 81 4.85 -15.64 -7.60
N ARG A 82 4.99 -14.43 -7.04
CA ARG A 82 3.89 -13.70 -6.39
C ARG A 82 3.31 -12.71 -7.39
N LEU A 83 2.14 -13.03 -7.96
CA LEU A 83 1.34 -12.02 -8.64
C LEU A 83 0.49 -11.29 -7.59
N ILE A 84 0.70 -9.99 -7.52
CA ILE A 84 -0.24 -9.05 -6.92
C ILE A 84 -1.28 -8.75 -8.01
N LEU A 85 -2.54 -8.58 -7.61
CA LEU A 85 -3.64 -8.18 -8.50
C LEU A 85 -3.21 -6.95 -9.35
N PRO A 86 -3.64 -6.89 -10.62
CA PRO A 86 -3.16 -5.87 -11.56
C PRO A 86 -3.52 -4.47 -11.06
N ILE A 87 -2.50 -3.62 -10.95
CA ILE A 87 -2.65 -2.17 -10.89
C ILE A 87 -3.12 -1.79 -12.28
N GLN A 88 -4.33 -1.26 -12.42
CA GLN A 88 -4.82 -0.82 -13.73
C GLN A 88 -3.99 0.38 -14.19
N VAL A 89 -3.13 0.15 -15.19
CA VAL A 89 -2.44 1.19 -15.95
C VAL A 89 -3.30 1.55 -17.16
N ASP A 90 -3.40 2.83 -17.51
CA ASP A 90 -4.08 3.20 -18.75
C ASP A 90 -3.17 2.95 -19.98
N GLN A 91 -3.74 3.00 -21.20
CA GLN A 91 -3.04 2.80 -22.49
C GLN A 91 -1.79 3.68 -22.70
N MET A 92 -1.58 4.70 -21.88
CA MET A 92 -0.42 5.61 -21.87
C MET A 92 0.64 5.26 -20.81
N GLY A 93 0.44 4.20 -20.02
CA GLY A 93 1.39 3.77 -18.98
C GLY A 93 1.33 4.57 -17.68
N GLU A 94 0.23 5.31 -17.46
CA GLU A 94 0.04 6.07 -16.21
C GLU A 94 -0.50 5.18 -15.09
N ASN A 95 0.16 5.24 -13.93
CA ASN A 95 -0.27 4.51 -12.74
C ASN A 95 -1.49 5.19 -12.12
N ARG A 96 -2.57 4.43 -11.98
CA ARG A 96 -3.74 4.87 -11.23
C ARG A 96 -3.52 4.66 -9.74
N ILE A 97 -3.90 5.66 -8.97
CA ILE A 97 -3.85 5.67 -7.52
C ILE A 97 -5.20 5.24 -7.00
N GLU A 98 -5.21 4.22 -6.15
CA GLU A 98 -6.40 3.79 -5.42
C GLU A 98 -6.62 4.72 -4.23
N VAL A 99 -7.80 5.30 -4.11
CA VAL A 99 -8.18 6.19 -3.00
C VAL A 99 -9.08 5.45 -2.04
N VAL A 100 -8.60 5.25 -0.82
CA VAL A 100 -9.38 4.70 0.30
C VAL A 100 -10.29 5.81 0.85
N THR A 101 -11.58 5.53 1.05
CA THR A 101 -12.54 6.47 1.65
C THR A 101 -12.88 6.05 3.09
N GLN A 102 -13.42 6.95 3.92
CA GLN A 102 -13.66 6.64 5.34
C GLN A 102 -14.63 5.48 5.58
N THR A 103 -15.65 5.32 4.74
CA THR A 103 -16.57 4.16 4.76
C THR A 103 -15.84 2.83 4.53
N VAL A 104 -14.67 2.89 3.88
CA VAL A 104 -13.85 1.75 3.47
C VAL A 104 -12.79 1.39 4.55
N LYS A 105 -12.65 2.16 5.64
CA LYS A 105 -11.68 1.82 6.70
C LYS A 105 -12.17 0.66 7.58
N ALA A 106 -13.48 0.58 7.84
CA ALA A 106 -14.09 -0.44 8.69
C ALA A 106 -14.09 -1.84 8.07
N GLY A 107 -14.15 -1.94 6.73
CA GLY A 107 -13.99 -3.20 6.01
C GLY A 107 -12.52 -3.58 5.83
N TYR A 108 -11.62 -2.60 5.65
CA TYR A 108 -10.19 -2.86 5.44
C TYR A 108 -9.53 -3.64 6.60
N LEU A 109 -9.88 -3.34 7.85
CA LEU A 109 -9.35 -4.07 9.02
C LEU A 109 -9.89 -5.50 9.14
N ASN A 110 -11.09 -5.76 8.61
CA ASN A 110 -11.77 -7.05 8.72
C ASN A 110 -11.62 -7.94 7.47
N GLY A 111 -11.23 -7.37 6.33
CA GLY A 111 -11.20 -8.00 5.01
C GLY A 111 -9.91 -7.69 4.25
N TYR A 112 -8.77 -7.81 4.94
CA TYR A 112 -7.40 -7.44 4.53
C TYR A 112 -6.92 -7.97 3.14
N ALA A 113 -7.72 -8.80 2.47
CA ALA A 113 -7.39 -9.43 1.20
C ALA A 113 -8.60 -9.63 0.29
N ASP A 114 -9.75 -9.00 0.56
CA ASP A 114 -10.94 -9.21 -0.26
C ASP A 114 -10.82 -8.47 -1.61
N PRO A 115 -10.65 -9.18 -2.74
CA PRO A 115 -10.45 -8.56 -4.04
C PRO A 115 -11.65 -7.71 -4.47
N GLU A 116 -12.86 -8.13 -4.09
CA GLU A 116 -14.13 -7.46 -4.42
C GLU A 116 -14.21 -6.08 -3.76
N TYR A 117 -13.52 -5.91 -2.64
CA TYR A 117 -13.45 -4.66 -1.90
C TYR A 117 -12.46 -3.65 -2.50
N ILE A 118 -11.31 -4.16 -2.94
CA ILE A 118 -10.25 -3.35 -3.56
C ILE A 118 -10.72 -2.81 -4.92
N GLU A 119 -11.52 -3.58 -5.66
CA GLU A 119 -12.09 -3.15 -6.95
C GLU A 119 -13.05 -1.96 -6.85
N GLN A 120 -13.63 -1.68 -5.68
CA GLN A 120 -14.58 -0.56 -5.49
C GLN A 120 -13.90 0.76 -5.12
N LEU A 121 -12.58 0.78 -4.96
CA LEU A 121 -11.84 1.99 -4.61
C LEU A 121 -11.90 3.02 -5.75
N GLN A 122 -12.10 4.30 -5.40
CA GLN A 122 -12.05 5.37 -6.38
C GLN A 122 -10.63 5.51 -6.92
N GLN A 123 -10.47 5.63 -8.23
CA GLN A 123 -9.16 5.74 -8.87
C GLN A 123 -8.91 7.17 -9.38
N ILE A 124 -7.71 7.69 -9.15
CA ILE A 124 -7.23 8.97 -9.70
C ILE A 124 -5.87 8.76 -10.41
N SER A 125 -5.61 9.40 -11.54
CA SER A 125 -4.27 9.39 -12.16
C SER A 125 -3.49 10.63 -11.75
N LEU A 126 -2.25 10.47 -11.24
CA LEU A 126 -1.32 11.58 -11.01
C LEU A 126 -0.03 11.34 -11.83
N PRO A 127 0.06 11.87 -13.07
CA PRO A 127 1.17 11.61 -14.00
C PRO A 127 2.55 11.96 -13.45
N PHE A 128 2.65 12.93 -12.55
CA PHE A 128 3.92 13.44 -12.04
C PHE A 128 4.60 12.54 -11.01
N LEU A 129 3.92 11.51 -10.47
CA LEU A 129 4.50 10.63 -9.46
C LEU A 129 5.45 9.57 -10.05
N GLY A 130 5.40 9.34 -11.36
CA GLY A 130 6.26 8.37 -12.04
C GLY A 130 5.79 6.92 -11.88
N VAL A 131 6.71 5.98 -12.08
CA VAL A 131 6.43 4.53 -12.02
C VAL A 131 6.46 4.05 -10.57
N GLY A 132 5.33 3.59 -10.04
CA GLY A 132 5.25 3.12 -8.65
C GLY A 132 3.85 2.70 -8.21
N LYS A 133 3.77 2.03 -7.05
CA LYS A 133 2.52 1.64 -6.39
C LYS A 133 2.07 2.76 -5.47
N TYR A 134 0.98 3.44 -5.78
CA TYR A 134 0.48 4.54 -4.96
C TYR A 134 -0.90 4.23 -4.41
N ARG A 135 -1.14 4.64 -3.17
CA ARG A 135 -2.46 4.57 -2.52
C ARG A 135 -2.73 5.85 -1.75
N GLY A 136 -3.94 6.37 -1.91
CA GLY A 136 -4.46 7.51 -1.18
C GLY A 136 -5.16 7.07 0.10
N PHE A 137 -4.80 7.67 1.21
CA PHE A 137 -5.33 7.41 2.54
C PHE A 137 -6.00 8.68 3.07
N PRO A 138 -7.25 8.61 3.55
CA PRO A 138 -7.91 9.76 4.15
C PRO A 138 -7.27 10.03 5.51
N VAL A 139 -6.89 11.28 5.75
CA VAL A 139 -6.40 11.73 7.05
C VAL A 139 -7.57 11.83 8.00
N GLU A 140 -7.39 11.23 9.18
CA GLU A 140 -8.31 11.36 10.30
C GLU A 140 -7.58 12.01 11.48
N GLY A 141 -8.14 13.11 11.98
CA GLY A 141 -7.60 13.85 13.14
C GLY A 141 -6.55 14.92 12.82
N ASP A 142 -5.98 15.51 13.87
CA ASP A 142 -5.13 16.71 13.86
C ASP A 142 -3.65 16.40 14.16
N SER A 143 -3.28 15.13 14.12
CA SER A 143 -2.00 14.65 14.66
C SER A 143 -0.76 15.01 13.82
N MET A 144 -0.92 15.50 12.58
CA MET A 144 0.17 15.87 11.67
C MET A 144 -0.16 17.13 10.83
N PRO A 145 -0.08 18.35 11.43
CA PRO A 145 -0.23 19.60 10.68
C PRO A 145 0.82 19.72 9.56
N PRO A 146 0.49 20.31 8.39
CA PRO A 146 -0.70 21.11 8.08
C PRO A 146 -1.90 20.32 7.55
N HIS A 147 -1.85 18.98 7.52
CA HIS A 147 -2.94 18.17 6.97
C HIS A 147 -4.16 18.18 7.90
N GLN A 148 -5.34 18.40 7.33
CA GLN A 148 -6.60 18.46 8.06
C GLN A 148 -7.41 17.17 7.87
N ASP A 149 -8.36 16.96 8.77
CA ASP A 149 -9.35 15.88 8.67
C ASP A 149 -10.05 15.93 7.31
N GLY A 150 -10.01 14.82 6.58
CA GLY A 150 -10.55 14.71 5.23
C GLY A 150 -9.57 14.97 4.09
N ASP A 151 -8.34 15.42 4.35
CA ASP A 151 -7.29 15.44 3.32
C ASP A 151 -6.91 14.01 2.91
N ILE A 152 -6.38 13.84 1.69
CA ILE A 152 -5.92 12.53 1.22
C ILE A 152 -4.41 12.56 1.13
N ILE A 153 -3.73 11.69 1.87
CA ILE A 153 -2.30 11.48 1.77
C ILE A 153 -2.05 10.34 0.78
N VAL A 154 -1.23 10.60 -0.22
CA VAL A 154 -0.77 9.62 -1.18
C VAL A 154 0.58 9.08 -0.73
N GLY A 155 0.62 7.77 -0.48
CA GLY A 155 1.85 7.05 -0.18
C GLY A 155 2.27 6.13 -1.32
N SER A 156 3.58 5.96 -1.53
CA SER A 156 4.15 4.89 -2.37
C SER A 156 4.48 3.65 -1.55
N TYR A 157 4.09 2.47 -2.01
CA TYR A 157 4.33 1.22 -1.29
C TYR A 157 5.83 0.96 -1.09
N VAL A 158 6.21 0.62 0.14
CA VAL A 158 7.59 0.24 0.48
C VAL A 158 7.65 -1.28 0.68
N GLU A 159 8.42 -1.97 -0.16
CA GLU A 159 8.43 -3.43 -0.17
C GLU A 159 9.33 -4.03 0.92
N ARG A 160 10.40 -3.32 1.29
CA ARG A 160 11.37 -3.78 2.28
C ARG A 160 11.54 -2.75 3.38
N LEU A 161 11.50 -3.20 4.63
CA LEU A 161 11.80 -2.36 5.80
C LEU A 161 13.21 -1.72 5.75
N GLY A 162 14.14 -2.28 4.96
CA GLY A 162 15.46 -1.70 4.72
C GLY A 162 15.48 -0.49 3.78
N GLU A 163 14.39 -0.22 3.05
CA GLU A 163 14.23 0.96 2.19
C GLU A 163 13.67 2.15 2.96
N VAL A 164 13.25 1.94 4.20
CA VAL A 164 12.66 2.97 5.06
C VAL A 164 13.78 3.87 5.58
N LEU A 165 13.67 5.16 5.29
CA LEU A 165 14.66 6.17 5.62
C LEU A 165 14.24 6.95 6.86
N ASP A 166 15.19 7.15 7.76
CA ASP A 166 15.02 8.00 8.93
C ASP A 166 14.69 9.44 8.50
N GLY A 167 13.77 10.09 9.21
CA GLY A 167 13.34 11.46 8.97
C GLY A 167 12.22 11.64 7.93
N LYS A 168 11.85 10.59 7.18
CA LYS A 168 10.71 10.62 6.25
C LYS A 168 9.38 10.26 6.92
N THR A 169 8.27 10.68 6.33
CA THR A 169 6.92 10.32 6.80
C THR A 169 6.39 9.08 6.10
N TYR A 170 5.77 8.22 6.88
CA TYR A 170 5.24 6.94 6.44
C TYR A 170 3.83 6.75 6.97
N ILE A 171 3.01 6.08 6.16
CA ILE A 171 1.71 5.56 6.54
C ILE A 171 1.93 4.10 6.86
N LEU A 172 1.63 3.71 8.10
CA LEU A 172 1.80 2.37 8.62
C LEU A 172 0.43 1.77 8.86
N ILE A 173 0.20 0.58 8.34
CA ILE A 173 -0.99 -0.20 8.66
C ILE A 173 -0.54 -1.30 9.63
N THR A 174 -1.02 -1.23 10.86
CA THR A 174 -0.70 -2.15 11.95
C THR A 174 -1.91 -3.03 12.29
N ARG A 175 -1.68 -4.24 12.84
CA ARG A 175 -2.78 -5.09 13.32
C ARG A 175 -3.43 -4.54 14.58
N SER A 176 -2.66 -3.86 15.42
CA SER A 176 -3.08 -3.42 16.76
C SER A 176 -3.81 -2.07 16.76
N GLU A 177 -3.25 -1.06 16.10
CA GLU A 177 -3.75 0.33 16.11
C GLU A 177 -4.43 0.72 14.79
N GLY A 178 -4.37 -0.13 13.78
CA GLY A 178 -4.87 0.15 12.43
C GLY A 178 -3.94 1.08 11.64
N MET A 179 -4.52 2.02 10.90
CA MET A 179 -3.77 2.93 10.02
C MET A 179 -3.29 4.17 10.79
N VAL A 180 -1.97 4.40 10.79
CA VAL A 180 -1.31 5.53 11.44
C VAL A 180 -0.38 6.24 10.46
N TYR A 181 -0.38 7.56 10.47
CA TYR A 181 0.54 8.39 9.68
C TYR A 181 1.54 9.07 10.60
N LYS A 182 2.83 8.76 10.49
CA LYS A 182 3.89 9.20 11.41
C LYS A 182 5.22 9.43 10.68
N ARG A 183 6.09 10.23 11.27
CA ARG A 183 7.49 10.37 10.83
C ARG A 183 8.34 9.25 11.42
N LEU A 184 9.15 8.59 10.61
CA LEU A 184 10.13 7.65 11.11
C LEU A 184 11.28 8.42 11.77
N ASN A 185 11.57 8.11 13.02
CA ASN A 185 12.69 8.68 13.75
C ASN A 185 13.95 7.79 13.63
N LYS A 186 13.80 6.49 13.91
CA LYS A 186 14.89 5.51 13.80
C LYS A 186 14.41 4.15 13.31
N ASN A 187 15.09 3.62 12.30
CA ASN A 187 14.97 2.24 11.84
C ASN A 187 15.84 1.30 12.70
N LYS A 188 15.25 0.54 13.63
CA LYS A 188 15.93 -0.56 14.33
C LYS A 188 15.64 -1.88 13.62
N LYS A 189 16.57 -2.84 13.68
CA LYS A 189 16.47 -4.15 12.99
C LYS A 189 15.11 -4.87 13.12
N ASN A 190 14.43 -4.75 14.26
CA ASN A 190 13.15 -5.42 14.52
C ASN A 190 11.99 -4.46 14.91
N ALA A 191 12.23 -3.14 14.94
CA ALA A 191 11.23 -2.17 15.37
C ALA A 191 11.47 -0.81 14.70
N LEU A 192 10.38 -0.14 14.35
CA LEU A 192 10.40 1.23 13.85
C LEU A 192 10.05 2.18 14.99
N VAL A 193 10.92 3.16 15.27
CA VAL A 193 10.59 4.26 16.19
C VAL A 193 9.87 5.32 15.38
N VAL A 194 8.60 5.54 15.70
CA VAL A 194 7.74 6.50 15.00
C VAL A 194 7.45 7.67 15.91
N ALA A 195 7.42 8.87 15.35
CA ALA A 195 7.11 10.11 16.04
C ALA A 195 6.06 10.90 15.26
N SER A 196 5.18 11.57 15.98
CA SER A 196 4.30 12.59 15.41
C SER A 196 5.05 13.91 15.27
N ASP A 197 4.72 14.68 14.23
CA ASP A 197 5.17 16.06 14.08
C ASP A 197 4.45 17.00 15.07
N ASN A 198 3.38 16.53 15.71
CA ASN A 198 2.75 17.17 16.84
C ASN A 198 3.42 16.76 18.18
N TYR A 199 4.00 17.74 18.89
CA TYR A 199 4.71 17.58 20.17
C TYR A 199 3.86 17.01 21.31
N PHE A 200 2.53 17.03 21.19
CA PHE A 200 1.63 16.44 22.19
C PHE A 200 1.69 14.90 22.24
N TYR A 201 2.23 14.25 21.19
CA TYR A 201 2.29 12.78 21.12
C TYR A 201 3.74 12.29 21.25
N PRO A 202 4.08 11.54 22.31
CA PRO A 202 5.44 11.02 22.48
C PRO A 202 5.78 9.99 21.39
N PRO A 203 7.05 9.89 20.96
CA PRO A 203 7.50 8.82 20.08
C PRO A 203 7.28 7.45 20.72
N TYR A 204 6.88 6.47 19.91
CA TYR A 204 6.67 5.10 20.35
C TYR A 204 7.27 4.10 19.36
N GLU A 205 7.44 2.86 19.80
CA GLU A 205 8.02 1.79 18.99
C GLU A 205 6.93 0.88 18.42
N VAL A 206 6.94 0.73 17.10
CA VAL A 206 6.11 -0.23 16.37
C VAL A 206 6.97 -1.44 16.00
N LYS A 207 6.57 -2.63 16.43
CA LYS A 207 7.28 -3.87 16.08
C LYS A 207 7.10 -4.16 14.61
N ALA A 208 8.18 -4.55 13.92
CA ALA A 208 8.12 -4.93 12.50
C ALA A 208 7.11 -6.06 12.22
N SER A 209 6.90 -6.97 13.18
CA SER A 209 5.92 -8.06 13.09
C SER A 209 4.45 -7.61 13.12
N ASP A 210 4.20 -6.41 13.64
CA ASP A 210 2.86 -5.85 13.77
C ASP A 210 2.46 -4.99 12.55
N ILE A 211 3.45 -4.60 11.75
CA ILE A 211 3.28 -3.83 10.51
C ILE A 211 2.85 -4.79 9.41
N LEU A 212 1.70 -4.53 8.82
CA LEU A 212 1.17 -5.25 7.68
C LEU A 212 1.61 -4.59 6.37
N GLU A 213 1.52 -3.26 6.30
CA GLU A 213 1.94 -2.47 5.14
C GLU A 213 2.61 -1.17 5.60
N ILE A 214 3.53 -0.69 4.76
CA ILE A 214 4.22 0.59 4.92
C ILE A 214 4.22 1.34 3.59
N TRP A 215 3.87 2.62 3.66
CA TRP A 215 3.79 3.49 2.49
C TRP A 215 4.56 4.78 2.76
N GLU A 216 5.50 5.13 1.90
CA GLU A 216 6.27 6.37 1.97
C GLU A 216 5.44 7.54 1.45
N TYR A 217 5.40 8.64 2.19
CA TYR A 217 4.71 9.85 1.75
C TYR A 217 5.27 10.37 0.42
N GLN A 218 4.39 10.71 -0.53
CA GLN A 218 4.76 11.32 -1.80
C GLN A 218 4.08 12.68 -1.99
N CYS A 219 2.76 12.74 -1.83
CA CYS A 219 2.02 13.98 -1.91
C CYS A 219 0.76 13.94 -1.06
N SER A 220 0.16 15.11 -0.83
CA SER A 220 -1.13 15.24 -0.18
C SER A 220 -2.08 16.04 -1.07
N ILE A 221 -3.33 15.60 -1.14
CA ILE A 221 -4.42 16.27 -1.83
C ILE A 221 -5.28 16.92 -0.76
N ALA A 222 -5.15 18.24 -0.63
CA ALA A 222 -5.98 19.01 0.26
C ALA A 222 -7.40 19.10 -0.31
N ARG A 223 -8.41 18.72 0.48
CA ARG A 223 -9.83 18.79 0.04
C ARG A 223 -10.53 20.06 0.50
N SER A 224 -9.91 20.82 1.39
CA SER A 224 -10.39 22.11 1.84
C SER A 224 -9.41 23.21 1.46
N ASP A 225 -9.93 24.33 0.95
CA ASP A 225 -9.21 25.58 0.71
C ASP A 225 -9.21 26.49 1.95
N ARG A 226 -9.77 26.02 3.08
CA ARG A 226 -9.72 26.75 4.34
C ARG A 226 -8.27 27.05 4.64
N LYS A 227 -7.96 28.35 4.75
CA LYS A 227 -6.69 28.82 5.33
C LYS A 227 -6.48 28.01 6.60
N THR A 228 -5.54 27.07 6.57
CA THR A 228 -4.96 26.59 7.81
C THR A 228 -4.33 27.85 8.36
N GLU A 229 -4.99 28.49 9.32
CA GLU A 229 -4.31 29.29 10.31
C GLU A 229 -3.41 28.29 11.04
N ALA A 230 -2.32 27.88 10.38
CA ALA A 230 -1.12 27.59 11.10
C ALA A 230 -0.90 28.90 11.84
N LEU A 231 -1.40 28.98 13.08
CA LEU A 231 -0.92 29.92 14.06
C LEU A 231 0.58 29.84 13.90
N GLU A 232 1.14 30.83 13.20
CA GLU A 232 2.43 30.66 12.56
C GLU A 232 3.34 30.24 13.69
N SER A 233 3.94 29.06 13.55
CA SER A 233 4.80 28.55 14.62
C SER A 233 5.87 29.60 14.96
N ASP A 234 6.24 30.44 13.98
CA ASP A 234 7.01 31.65 14.15
C ASP A 234 6.32 32.76 14.96
N THR A 235 5.04 33.06 14.76
CA THR A 235 4.31 34.06 15.57
C THR A 235 4.15 33.60 17.02
N ILE A 236 3.80 32.33 17.28
CA ILE A 236 3.79 31.78 18.65
C ILE A 236 5.20 31.74 19.25
N LYS A 237 6.20 31.32 18.49
CA LYS A 237 7.60 31.28 18.94
C LYS A 237 8.14 32.67 19.23
N ASN A 238 7.78 33.67 18.43
CA ASN A 238 8.13 35.07 18.66
C ASN A 238 7.46 35.59 19.93
N MET A 239 6.17 35.29 20.16
CA MET A 239 5.49 35.61 21.42
C MET A 239 6.15 34.93 22.63
N PHE A 240 6.58 33.68 22.51
CA PHE A 240 7.31 32.98 23.58
C PHE A 240 8.72 33.52 23.82
N VAL A 241 9.41 33.95 22.75
CA VAL A 241 10.73 34.59 22.84
C VAL A 241 10.62 35.95 23.51
N GLU A 242 9.59 36.74 23.18
CA GLU A 242 9.27 38.00 23.85
C GLU A 242 8.92 37.77 25.33
N LEU A 243 8.01 36.84 25.64
CA LEU A 243 7.70 36.49 27.03
C LEU A 243 8.93 36.04 27.83
N LYS A 244 9.84 35.26 27.22
CA LYS A 244 11.09 34.84 27.86
C LYS A 244 12.02 36.02 28.10
N ARG A 245 12.04 37.00 27.20
CA ARG A 245 12.81 38.25 27.36
C ARG A 245 12.21 39.10 28.48
N ASP A 246 10.89 39.28 28.51
CA ASP A 246 10.19 40.04 29.53
C ASP A 246 10.37 39.41 30.92
N ILE A 247 10.28 38.08 31.04
CA ILE A 247 10.56 37.38 32.30
C ILE A 247 12.03 37.56 32.73
N LYS A 248 12.97 37.62 31.78
CA LYS A 248 14.39 37.86 32.09
C LYS A 248 14.62 39.31 32.52
N GLU A 249 13.95 40.27 31.89
CA GLU A 249 13.98 41.69 32.28
C GLU A 249 13.34 41.90 33.66
N VAL A 250 12.22 41.24 33.94
CA VAL A 250 11.55 41.22 35.26
C VAL A 250 12.41 40.53 36.31
N LYS A 251 13.08 39.42 35.99
CA LYS A 251 14.00 38.77 36.91
C LYS A 251 15.23 39.64 37.21
N ASN A 252 15.71 40.40 36.22
CA ASN A 252 16.80 41.35 36.40
C ASN A 252 16.36 42.60 37.20
N SER A 253 15.11 43.05 37.07
CA SER A 253 14.57 44.16 37.85
C SER A 253 14.23 43.75 39.29
N ILE A 254 13.84 42.50 39.52
CA ILE A 254 13.65 41.92 40.86
C ILE A 254 14.99 41.52 41.51
N GLY A 255 16.06 41.37 40.71
CA GLY A 255 17.41 41.02 41.14
C GLY A 255 18.29 42.18 41.63
N LEU A 256 17.73 43.38 41.81
CA LEU A 256 18.41 44.54 42.40
C LEU A 256 17.59 45.14 43.53
N THR A 257 17.45 44.37 44.61
CA THR A 257 17.33 44.91 45.96
C THR A 257 17.93 43.90 46.93
N ASN A 258 19.20 44.14 47.28
CA ASN A 258 19.65 43.90 48.66
C ASN A 258 18.79 44.73 49.61
#